data_AF-A0A8X6P6T7-F1
#
_entry.id   AF-A0A8X6P6T7-F1
#
_cell.length_a   1.000
_cell.length_b   1.000
_cell.length_c   1.000
_cell.angle_alpha   90.00
_cell.angle_beta   90.00
_cell.angle_gamma   90.00
#
_symmetry.space_group_name_H-M   'P 1'
#
loop_
_entity.id
_entity.type
_entity.pdbx_description
1 polymer ?
#
loop_
_entity_poly.entity_id
_entity_poly.type
_entity_poly.pdbx_seq_one_letter_code
_entity_poly.pdbx_strand_id
1 'polypeptide(L)'
;MVEEANGWNSRVKAFHLAASLRGDASDILETLSEEQRHDFQALSSALELRFGGIFTKEYSRLQLKSRYQKEGESLQELATDIQRFSRLALLPR
;
A
#
# COMPACT_ATOMS: atom_id res chain seq x y z
N MET A 1 -9.12 18.76 1.47
CA MET A 1 -10.53 18.93 1.93
C MET A 1 -11.40 18.01 1.08
N VAL A 2 -11.40 16.70 1.38
CA VAL A 2 -12.21 15.68 0.65
C VAL A 2 -12.98 14.77 1.64
N GLU A 3 -12.75 14.93 2.95
CA GLU A 3 -13.34 14.09 4.00
C GLU A 3 -14.82 14.39 4.30
N GLU A 4 -15.33 15.57 3.90
CA GLU A 4 -16.65 16.08 4.31
C GLU A 4 -17.78 15.81 3.30
N ALA A 5 -17.50 15.23 2.12
CA ALA A 5 -18.51 15.12 1.07
C ALA A 5 -19.60 14.06 1.33
N ASN A 6 -19.36 13.08 2.24
CA ASN A 6 -20.26 11.92 2.37
C ASN A 6 -20.88 11.70 3.76
N GLY A 7 -20.47 12.41 4.82
CA GLY A 7 -21.04 12.22 6.17
C GLY A 7 -20.80 10.84 6.80
N TRP A 8 -19.84 10.05 6.27
CA TRP A 8 -19.51 8.75 6.85
C TRP A 8 -18.67 8.93 8.12
N ASN A 9 -19.26 8.59 9.27
CA ASN A 9 -18.55 8.49 10.54
C ASN A 9 -17.39 7.48 10.40
N SER A 10 -16.21 7.80 10.98
CA SER A 10 -15.01 6.94 10.98
C SER A 10 -15.32 5.49 11.36
N ARG A 11 -16.23 5.29 12.32
CA ARG A 11 -16.66 3.95 12.75
C ARG A 11 -17.35 3.14 11.64
N VAL A 12 -18.16 3.81 10.81
CA VAL A 12 -18.85 3.19 9.66
C VAL A 12 -17.83 2.84 8.57
N LYS A 13 -16.87 3.73 8.29
CA LYS A 13 -15.75 3.44 7.37
C LYS A 13 -14.94 2.23 7.83
N ALA A 14 -14.59 2.17 9.12
CA ALA A 14 -13.85 1.07 9.72
C ALA A 14 -14.62 -0.26 9.61
N PHE A 15 -15.92 -0.25 9.92
CA PHE A 15 -16.77 -1.42 9.80
C PHE A 15 -16.84 -1.95 8.35
N HIS A 16 -17.07 -1.07 7.38
CA HIS A 16 -17.08 -1.46 5.97
C HIS A 16 -15.72 -1.97 5.48
N LEU A 17 -14.63 -1.35 5.93
CA LEU A 17 -13.28 -1.81 5.63
C LEU A 17 -13.05 -3.21 6.19
N ALA A 18 -13.29 -3.43 7.48
CA ALA A 18 -13.15 -4.73 8.14
C ALA A 18 -14.01 -5.82 7.46
N ALA A 19 -15.26 -5.50 7.12
CA ALA A 19 -16.18 -6.41 6.43
C ALA A 19 -15.75 -6.74 4.98
N SER A 20 -14.83 -5.96 4.40
CA SER A 20 -14.28 -6.19 3.05
C SER A 20 -12.99 -7.00 3.07
N LEU A 21 -12.33 -7.17 4.23
CA LEU A 21 -11.09 -7.94 4.34
C LEU A 21 -11.36 -9.44 4.16
N ARG A 22 -10.46 -10.12 3.45
CA ARG A 22 -10.53 -11.56 3.14
C ARG A 22 -9.14 -12.17 3.24
N GLY A 23 -9.06 -13.47 3.54
CA GLY A 23 -7.79 -14.22 3.58
C GLY A 23 -6.78 -13.61 4.54
N ASP A 24 -5.51 -13.53 4.14
CA ASP A 24 -4.42 -12.99 4.97
C ASP A 24 -4.68 -11.56 5.50
N ALA A 25 -5.53 -10.79 4.82
CA ALA A 25 -5.91 -9.45 5.27
C ALA A 25 -6.93 -9.46 6.42
N SER A 26 -7.79 -10.48 6.54
CA SER A 26 -8.68 -10.62 7.70
C SER A 26 -7.92 -11.00 8.98
N ASP A 27 -6.78 -11.68 8.87
CA ASP A 27 -5.93 -12.03 10.02
C ASP A 27 -5.39 -10.79 10.75
N ILE A 28 -5.33 -9.63 10.08
CA ILE A 28 -4.97 -8.37 10.75
C ILE A 28 -5.96 -8.02 11.84
N LEU A 29 -7.24 -8.34 11.65
CA LEU A 29 -8.26 -8.05 12.66
C LEU A 29 -7.93 -8.75 13.96
N GLU A 30 -7.39 -9.97 13.94
CA GLU A 30 -7.00 -10.72 15.14
C GLU A 30 -5.85 -10.04 15.91
N THR A 31 -4.98 -9.32 15.21
CA THR A 31 -3.83 -8.61 15.82
C THR A 31 -4.19 -7.26 16.43
N LEU A 32 -5.37 -6.72 16.12
CA LEU A 32 -5.84 -5.41 16.58
C LEU A 32 -6.81 -5.54 17.76
N SER A 33 -6.77 -4.57 18.68
CA SER A 33 -7.78 -4.44 19.74
C SER A 33 -9.16 -4.08 19.16
N GLU A 34 -10.23 -4.33 19.91
CA GLU A 34 -11.59 -3.98 19.49
C GLU A 34 -11.73 -2.49 19.16
N GLU A 35 -11.13 -1.62 19.98
CA GLU A 35 -11.09 -0.18 19.74
C GLU A 35 -10.39 0.17 18.40
N GLN A 36 -9.25 -0.46 18.12
CA GLN A 36 -8.50 -0.26 16.87
C GLN A 36 -9.23 -0.80 15.64
N ARG A 37 -10.04 -1.85 15.77
CA ARG A 37 -10.87 -2.37 14.66
C ARG A 37 -12.00 -1.42 14.28
N HIS A 38 -12.44 -0.58 15.21
CA HIS A 38 -13.50 0.41 15.01
C HIS A 38 -12.98 1.80 14.62
N ASP A 39 -11.65 1.99 14.64
CA ASP A 39 -10.98 3.19 14.14
C ASP A 39 -10.44 2.92 12.73
N PHE A 40 -10.96 3.67 11.76
CA PHE A 40 -10.57 3.53 10.37
C PHE A 40 -9.08 3.80 10.15
N GLN A 41 -8.52 4.76 10.88
CA GLN A 41 -7.11 5.14 10.72
C GLN A 41 -6.20 4.05 11.28
N ALA A 42 -6.51 3.52 12.47
CA ALA A 42 -5.74 2.45 13.07
C ALA A 42 -5.75 1.18 12.21
N LEU A 43 -6.92 0.79 11.69
CA LEU A 43 -7.07 -0.36 10.80
C LEU A 43 -6.32 -0.17 9.47
N SER A 44 -6.42 1.02 8.87
CA SER A 44 -5.73 1.35 7.61
C SER A 44 -4.21 1.35 7.79
N SER A 45 -3.69 1.93 8.87
CA SER A 45 -2.25 1.93 9.16
C SER A 45 -1.71 0.53 9.43
N ALA A 46 -2.48 -0.35 10.09
CA ALA A 46 -2.09 -1.74 10.30
C ALA A 46 -1.99 -2.52 8.98
N LEU A 47 -2.94 -2.30 8.07
CA LEU A 47 -2.92 -2.83 6.71
C LEU A 47 -1.69 -2.33 5.93
N GLU A 48 -1.41 -1.03 5.96
CA GLU A 48 -0.23 -0.45 5.32
C GLU A 48 1.08 -0.97 5.90
N LEU A 49 1.17 -1.17 7.22
CA LEU A 49 2.37 -1.70 7.85
C LEU A 49 2.65 -3.14 7.41
N ARG A 50 1.62 -4.00 7.41
CA ARG A 50 1.77 -5.42 7.06
C ARG A 50 1.93 -5.64 5.56
N PHE A 51 1.22 -4.88 4.74
CA PHE A 51 1.12 -5.15 3.30
C PHE A 51 1.75 -4.06 2.42
N GLY A 52 1.80 -2.81 2.87
CA GLY A 52 2.30 -1.68 2.09
C GLY A 52 3.75 -1.87 1.65
N GLY A 53 4.61 -2.41 2.51
CA GLY A 53 5.99 -2.73 2.15
C GLY A 53 6.13 -3.88 1.15
N ILE A 54 5.35 -4.96 1.35
CA ILE A 54 5.42 -6.18 0.54
C ILE A 54 4.91 -5.92 -0.88
N PHE A 55 3.74 -5.30 -1.01
CA PHE A 55 3.19 -4.95 -2.32
C PHE A 55 4.09 -3.94 -3.05
N THR A 56 4.65 -2.95 -2.35
CA THR A 56 5.59 -1.99 -2.96
C THR A 56 6.85 -2.68 -3.47
N LYS A 57 7.39 -3.65 -2.73
CA LYS A 57 8.62 -4.37 -3.09
C LYS A 57 8.40 -5.30 -4.29
N GLU A 58 7.37 -6.15 -4.25
CA GLU A 58 7.07 -7.09 -5.34
C GLU A 58 6.63 -6.35 -6.61
N TYR A 59 5.79 -5.32 -6.49
CA TYR A 59 5.42 -4.48 -7.61
C TYR A 59 6.66 -3.81 -8.24
N SER A 60 7.56 -3.26 -7.42
CA SER A 60 8.81 -2.64 -7.91
C SER A 60 9.75 -3.66 -8.57
N ARG A 61 9.82 -4.89 -8.07
CA ARG A 61 10.57 -5.99 -8.71
C ARG A 61 10.02 -6.34 -10.08
N LEU A 62 8.69 -6.41 -10.22
CA LEU A 62 8.03 -6.64 -11.51
C LEU A 62 8.30 -5.50 -12.48
N GLN A 63 8.15 -4.25 -12.05
CA GLN A 63 8.44 -3.06 -12.86
C GLN A 63 9.89 -3.04 -13.35
N LEU A 64 10.84 -3.40 -12.48
CA LEU A 64 12.26 -3.49 -12.83
C LEU A 64 12.52 -4.59 -13.88
N LYS A 65 11.90 -5.77 -13.73
CA LYS A 65 12.04 -6.88 -14.69
C LYS A 65 11.46 -6.54 -16.06
N SER A 66 10.38 -5.75 -16.11
CA SER A 66 9.77 -5.30 -17.35
C SER A 66 10.42 -4.03 -17.91
N ARG A 67 11.44 -3.46 -17.26
CA ARG A 67 12.04 -2.20 -17.68
C ARG A 67 13.10 -2.41 -18.75
N TYR A 68 12.90 -1.74 -19.88
CA TYR A 68 13.86 -1.60 -20.96
C TYR A 68 13.78 -0.16 -21.50
N GLN A 69 14.81 0.29 -22.22
CA GLN A 69 14.81 1.63 -22.81
C GLN A 69 13.71 1.74 -23.86
N LYS A 70 12.83 2.75 -23.73
CA LYS A 70 11.80 3.03 -24.74
C LYS A 70 12.37 3.85 -25.91
N GLU A 71 11.70 3.80 -27.05
CA GLU A 71 12.05 4.66 -28.19
C GLU A 71 11.86 6.14 -27.82
N GLY A 72 12.88 6.96 -28.04
CA GLY A 72 12.87 8.39 -27.67
C GLY A 72 13.17 8.68 -26.20
N GLU A 73 13.38 7.66 -25.36
CA GLU A 73 13.74 7.85 -23.95
C GLU A 73 15.25 8.06 -23.77
N SER A 74 15.60 9.09 -23.00
CA SER A 74 17.00 9.33 -22.65
C SER A 74 17.52 8.27 -21.68
N LEU A 75 18.84 8.01 -21.75
CA LEU A 75 19.49 7.10 -20.81
C LEU A 75 19.40 7.59 -19.35
N GLN A 76 19.24 8.90 -19.15
CA GLN A 76 19.10 9.51 -17.83
C GLN A 76 17.75 9.17 -17.20
N GLU A 77 16.65 9.29 -17.96
CA GLU A 77 15.31 8.91 -17.53
C GLU A 77 15.23 7.42 -17.20
N LEU A 78 15.79 6.57 -18.07
CA LEU A 78 15.89 5.13 -17.82
C LEU A 78 16.68 4.84 -16.52
N ALA A 79 17.83 5.46 -16.34
CA ALA A 79 18.67 5.25 -15.15
C ALA A 79 17.97 5.72 -13.86
N THR A 80 17.28 6.86 -13.90
CA THR A 80 16.49 7.36 -12.76
C THR A 80 15.40 6.38 -12.34
N ASP A 81 14.68 5.81 -13.31
CA ASP A 81 13.63 4.82 -13.05
C ASP A 81 14.19 3.51 -12.51
N ILE A 82 15.26 2.97 -13.11
CA ILE A 82 15.94 1.76 -12.64
C ILE A 82 16.41 1.95 -11.20
N GLN A 83 17.05 3.08 -10.89
CA GLN A 83 17.51 3.38 -9.54
C GLN A 83 16.33 3.50 -8.55
N ARG A 84 15.24 4.16 -8.95
CA ARG A 84 14.05 4.28 -8.12
C ARG A 84 13.45 2.91 -7.80
N PHE A 85 13.22 2.08 -8.80
CA PHE A 85 12.64 0.74 -8.60
C PHE A 85 13.59 -0.17 -7.81
N SER A 86 14.90 -0.09 -8.04
CA SER A 86 15.90 -0.82 -7.27
C SER A 86 15.85 -0.46 -5.78
N ARG A 87 15.78 0.84 -5.44
CA ARG A 87 15.64 1.28 -4.04
C ARG A 87 14.37 0.73 -3.38
N LEU A 88 13.25 0.73 -4.10
CA LEU A 88 11.97 0.22 -3.58
C LEU A 88 11.89 -1.31 -3.50
N ALA A 89 12.67 -2.01 -4.34
CA ALA A 89 12.65 -3.47 -4.46
C ALA A 89 13.70 -4.19 -3.61
N LEU A 90 14.85 -3.55 -3.34
CA LEU A 90 16.05 -4.22 -2.82
C LEU A 90 16.61 -3.61 -1.53
N LEU A 91 16.32 -2.35 -1.20
CA LEU A 91 16.82 -1.72 0.02
C LEU A 91 15.76 -1.74 1.14
N PRO A 92 16.14 -2.07 2.39
CA PRO A 92 15.30 -1.77 3.55
C PRO A 92 15.18 -0.25 3.69
N ARG A 93 13.97 0.24 3.97
CA ARG A 93 13.69 1.65 4.24
C ARG A 93 14.18 2.06 5.61
#